data_AF-A0A836RUK7-F1
#
_entry.id   AF-A0A836RUK7-F1
#
_cell.length_a   1.000
_cell.length_b   1.000
_cell.length_c   1.000
_cell.angle_alpha   90.00
_cell.angle_beta   90.00
_cell.angle_gamma   90.00
#
_symmetry.space_group_name_H-M   'P 1'
#
loop_
_entity.id
_entity.type
_entity.pdbx_description
1 polymer ?
#
loop_
_entity_poly.entity_id
_entity_poly.type
_entity_poly.pdbx_seq_one_letter_code
_entity_poly.pdbx_strand_id
1 'polypeptide(L)'
;MGRVKKLDDTDYFYRILAVLFNVSSEVAVVNYPKNPNRRSLDAVAVLKNGRRIFIKITYDAVNVSKAEASELVDMARVLDAAPLIVSEYMSGIELSDGVAYERHGVRIVSSNTLRDVASGRSNIYVYQSKDVFKVSIDSERMKRLRLDKGLSLGDVAYVIGTTRKTIYEYEKGSMEPTVDKAERLVSILGDEILKPLDLFEPPKKARERGSRISVDVEEERLIVDALKRHGYDVFHARRTTVDVGGSLRSCKLVFIVHRRQEKESRLLERV
;
A
#
# COMPACT_ATOMS: atom_id res chain seq x y z
N MET A 1 -7.85 -34.53 -10.98
CA MET A 1 -7.89 -33.11 -10.54
C MET A 1 -7.39 -33.04 -9.11
N GLY A 2 -6.12 -32.69 -8.93
CA GLY A 2 -5.51 -32.65 -7.60
C GLY A 2 -6.10 -31.51 -6.77
N ARG A 3 -6.56 -31.81 -5.55
CA ARG A 3 -6.85 -30.78 -4.54
C ARG A 3 -5.54 -30.05 -4.26
N VAL A 4 -5.42 -28.80 -4.72
CA VAL A 4 -4.39 -27.89 -4.23
C VAL A 4 -4.58 -27.82 -2.71
N LYS A 5 -3.60 -28.30 -1.96
CA LYS A 5 -3.56 -28.18 -0.50
C LYS A 5 -3.62 -26.67 -0.21
N LYS A 6 -4.72 -26.21 0.38
CA LYS A 6 -4.82 -24.84 0.90
C LYS A 6 -3.62 -24.68 1.84
N LEU A 7 -2.68 -23.77 1.55
CA LEU A 7 -1.63 -23.46 2.51
C LEU A 7 -2.32 -23.02 3.80
N ASP A 8 -1.81 -23.50 4.93
CA ASP A 8 -2.18 -22.94 6.22
C ASP A 8 -1.68 -21.47 6.26
N ASP A 9 -2.44 -20.56 6.89
CA ASP A 9 -2.13 -19.13 6.96
C ASP A 9 -0.71 -18.85 7.49
N THR A 10 -0.19 -19.75 8.35
CA THR A 10 1.17 -19.77 8.90
C THR A 10 2.22 -20.06 7.83
N ASP A 11 2.00 -21.10 7.00
CA ASP A 11 2.91 -21.43 5.90
C ASP A 11 2.96 -20.29 4.88
N TYR A 12 1.81 -19.69 4.60
CA TYR A 12 1.73 -18.52 3.73
C TYR A 12 2.53 -17.35 4.30
N PHE A 13 2.34 -17.05 5.58
CA PHE A 13 3.07 -15.99 6.27
C PHE A 13 4.59 -16.17 6.18
N TYR A 14 5.10 -17.37 6.49
CA TYR A 14 6.54 -17.66 6.39
C TYR A 14 7.07 -17.60 4.96
N ARG A 15 6.27 -17.99 3.97
CA ARG A 15 6.63 -17.82 2.56
C ARG A 15 6.85 -16.35 2.21
N ILE A 16 5.97 -15.46 2.66
CA ILE A 16 6.12 -14.02 2.44
C ILE A 16 7.35 -13.49 3.18
N LEU A 17 7.58 -13.89 4.44
CA LEU A 17 8.79 -13.51 5.16
C LEU A 17 10.06 -13.92 4.42
N ALA A 18 10.11 -15.14 3.86
CA ALA A 18 11.24 -15.58 3.05
C ALA A 18 11.45 -14.69 1.82
N VAL A 19 10.38 -14.23 1.15
CA VAL A 19 10.50 -13.23 0.08
C VAL A 19 11.11 -11.93 0.62
N LEU A 20 10.61 -11.42 1.74
CA LEU A 20 11.09 -10.17 2.34
C LEU A 20 12.57 -10.24 2.73
N PHE A 21 13.01 -11.31 3.39
CA PHE A 21 14.41 -11.50 3.77
C PHE A 21 15.35 -11.53 2.55
N ASN A 22 14.88 -11.98 1.39
CA ASN A 22 15.69 -12.01 0.17
C ASN A 22 15.82 -10.64 -0.51
N VAL A 23 14.78 -9.81 -0.44
CA VAL A 23 14.73 -8.51 -1.14
C VAL A 23 15.08 -7.31 -0.26
N SER A 24 15.19 -7.52 1.04
CA SER A 24 15.39 -6.47 2.04
C SER A 24 16.76 -6.57 2.71
N SER A 25 17.32 -5.44 3.13
CA SER A 25 18.49 -5.40 4.02
C SER A 25 18.10 -5.61 5.47
N GLU A 26 16.89 -5.18 5.86
CA GLU A 26 16.36 -5.33 7.21
C GLU A 26 14.89 -5.74 7.15
N VAL A 27 14.48 -6.66 8.02
CA VAL A 27 13.09 -7.08 8.18
C VAL A 27 12.79 -7.21 9.68
N ALA A 28 11.72 -6.57 10.13
CA ALA A 28 11.18 -6.70 11.47
C ALA A 28 9.75 -7.25 11.39
N VAL A 29 9.48 -8.35 12.09
CA VAL A 29 8.15 -8.95 12.19
C VAL A 29 7.44 -8.39 13.43
N VAL A 30 6.21 -7.92 13.25
CA VAL A 30 5.44 -7.31 14.34
C VAL A 30 4.69 -8.41 15.08
N ASN A 31 5.07 -8.66 16.34
CA ASN A 31 4.43 -9.69 17.16
C ASN A 31 3.44 -9.07 18.15
N TYR A 32 2.19 -9.49 18.08
CA TYR A 32 1.10 -8.93 18.87
C TYR A 32 0.80 -9.77 20.11
N PRO A 33 0.82 -9.19 21.31
CA PRO A 33 0.61 -9.93 22.55
C PRO A 33 -0.81 -10.49 22.71
N LYS A 34 -1.84 -9.93 22.05
CA LYS A 34 -3.24 -10.41 22.12
C LYS A 34 -4.00 -10.16 20.79
N ASN A 35 -4.82 -11.13 20.39
CA ASN A 35 -5.72 -11.16 19.21
C ASN A 35 -5.06 -11.11 17.81
N PRO A 36 -5.04 -12.22 17.05
CA PRO A 36 -4.54 -12.26 15.67
C PRO A 36 -5.39 -11.46 14.66
N ASN A 37 -6.69 -11.29 14.92
CA ASN A 37 -7.68 -10.82 13.93
C ASN A 37 -7.83 -9.29 13.83
N ARG A 38 -6.88 -8.52 14.38
CA ARG A 38 -6.93 -7.04 14.39
C ARG A 38 -5.52 -6.46 14.24
N ARG A 39 -4.84 -6.80 13.15
CA ARG A 39 -3.45 -6.38 12.94
C ARG A 39 -3.35 -5.55 11.66
N SER A 40 -3.10 -4.25 11.80
CA SER A 40 -2.93 -3.38 10.63
C SER A 40 -1.57 -3.56 9.94
N LEU A 41 -0.59 -4.15 10.63
CA LEU A 41 0.80 -4.28 10.18
C LEU A 41 1.37 -5.62 10.62
N ASP A 42 1.98 -6.38 9.72
CA ASP A 42 2.56 -7.69 10.02
C ASP A 42 4.08 -7.67 9.96
N ALA A 43 4.65 -6.90 9.03
CA ALA A 43 6.09 -6.74 8.88
C ALA A 43 6.46 -5.32 8.44
N VAL A 44 7.64 -4.88 8.86
CA VAL A 44 8.33 -3.69 8.36
C VAL A 44 9.62 -4.15 7.70
N ALA A 45 9.94 -3.59 6.53
CA ALA A 45 11.18 -3.91 5.86
C ALA A 45 11.86 -2.66 5.29
N VAL A 46 13.19 -2.70 5.24
CA VAL A 46 14.04 -1.78 4.47
C VAL A 46 14.52 -2.57 3.27
N LEU A 47 14.02 -2.21 2.08
CA LEU A 47 14.46 -2.80 0.83
C LEU A 47 15.95 -2.50 0.58
N LYS A 48 16.63 -3.34 -0.22
CA LYS A 48 18.05 -3.15 -0.55
C LYS A 48 18.39 -1.79 -1.20
N ASN A 49 17.40 -1.11 -1.77
CA ASN A 49 17.52 0.25 -2.31
C ASN A 49 17.25 1.36 -1.27
N GLY A 50 17.16 1.01 0.02
CA GLY A 50 16.94 1.95 1.14
C GLY A 50 15.48 2.35 1.37
N ARG A 51 14.54 1.90 0.52
CA ARG A 51 13.12 2.25 0.65
C ARG A 51 12.46 1.45 1.77
N ARG A 52 11.61 2.12 2.54
CA ARG A 52 10.89 1.51 3.67
C ARG A 52 9.50 1.09 3.24
N ILE A 53 9.10 -0.11 3.63
CA ILE A 53 7.77 -0.66 3.33
C ILE A 53 7.12 -1.23 4.59
N PHE A 54 5.83 -0.95 4.72
CA PHE A 54 4.97 -1.40 5.82
C PHE A 54 3.97 -2.38 5.22
N ILE A 55 3.97 -3.61 5.72
CA ILE A 55 3.34 -4.73 5.02
C ILE A 55 2.26 -5.37 5.87
N LYS A 56 1.08 -5.50 5.28
CA LYS A 56 0.02 -6.40 5.74
C LYS A 56 0.05 -7.67 4.89
N ILE A 57 0.06 -8.83 5.54
CA ILE A 57 0.08 -10.15 4.91
C ILE A 57 -1.28 -10.81 5.14
N THR A 58 -1.93 -11.27 4.08
CA THR A 58 -3.21 -12.00 4.14
C THR A 58 -3.31 -12.91 2.94
N TYR A 59 -3.91 -14.10 3.07
CA TYR A 59 -4.08 -14.99 1.93
C TYR A 59 -5.12 -14.46 0.93
N ASP A 60 -6.16 -13.81 1.45
CA ASP A 60 -7.18 -13.10 0.66
C ASP A 60 -7.31 -11.65 1.16
N ALA A 61 -7.14 -10.70 0.25
CA ALA A 61 -7.24 -9.28 0.54
C ALA A 61 -8.64 -8.85 0.99
N VAL A 62 -9.67 -9.68 0.77
CA VAL A 62 -11.03 -9.44 1.28
C VAL A 62 -11.11 -9.34 2.80
N ASN A 63 -10.13 -9.92 3.50
CA ASN A 63 -10.07 -9.92 4.95
C ASN A 63 -9.54 -8.62 5.53
N VAL A 64 -8.91 -7.76 4.72
CA VAL A 64 -8.40 -6.47 5.20
C VAL A 64 -9.54 -5.47 5.30
N SER A 65 -9.82 -5.03 6.52
CA SER A 65 -10.85 -4.02 6.77
C SER A 65 -10.37 -2.62 6.37
N LYS A 66 -11.33 -1.72 6.10
CA LYS A 66 -11.03 -0.30 5.87
C LYS A 66 -10.25 0.35 7.02
N ALA A 67 -10.53 -0.08 8.24
CA ALA A 67 -9.87 0.45 9.43
C ALA A 67 -8.39 0.02 9.48
N GLU A 68 -8.07 -1.24 9.21
CA GLU A 68 -6.69 -1.73 9.14
C GLU A 68 -5.91 -1.06 8.01
N ALA A 69 -6.52 -0.94 6.82
CA ALA A 69 -5.89 -0.27 5.69
C ALA A 69 -5.62 1.22 5.97
N SER A 70 -6.57 1.94 6.55
CA SER A 70 -6.39 3.36 6.94
C SER A 70 -5.25 3.51 7.94
N GLU A 71 -5.22 2.65 8.96
CA GLU A 71 -4.20 2.69 10.00
C GLU A 71 -2.81 2.37 9.44
N LEU A 72 -2.71 1.39 8.52
CA LEU A 72 -1.48 1.09 7.78
C LEU A 72 -0.97 2.31 7.00
N VAL A 73 -1.86 3.01 6.30
CA VAL A 73 -1.53 4.23 5.54
C VAL A 73 -1.07 5.36 6.46
N ASP A 74 -1.75 5.56 7.59
CA ASP A 74 -1.41 6.64 8.53
C ASP A 74 -0.04 6.40 9.16
N MET A 75 0.25 5.18 9.59
CA MET A 75 1.57 4.76 10.07
C MET A 75 2.64 5.00 9.00
N ALA A 76 2.40 4.51 7.78
CA ALA A 76 3.35 4.60 6.68
C ALA A 76 3.63 6.06 6.26
N ARG A 77 2.61 6.93 6.29
CA ARG A 77 2.73 8.37 6.00
C ARG A 77 3.64 9.08 7.02
N VAL A 78 3.40 8.87 8.31
CA VAL A 78 4.20 9.53 9.37
C VAL A 78 5.62 8.99 9.38
N LEU A 79 5.77 7.67 9.21
CA LEU A 79 7.06 6.99 9.27
C LEU A 79 7.75 6.88 7.91
N ASP A 80 7.33 7.66 6.90
CA ASP A 80 7.99 7.77 5.60
C ASP A 80 8.33 6.39 4.99
N ALA A 81 7.28 5.58 4.87
CA ALA A 81 7.29 4.23 4.33
C ALA A 81 6.11 4.06 3.36
N ALA A 82 6.18 3.07 2.48
CA ALA A 82 5.07 2.72 1.60
C ALA A 82 4.18 1.64 2.23
N PRO A 83 2.85 1.84 2.31
CA PRO A 83 1.92 0.81 2.75
C PRO A 83 1.65 -0.18 1.61
N LEU A 84 1.79 -1.47 1.88
CA LEU A 84 1.56 -2.53 0.90
C LEU A 84 0.80 -3.70 1.54
N ILE A 85 -0.13 -4.28 0.79
CA ILE A 85 -0.75 -5.56 1.13
C ILE A 85 -0.16 -6.63 0.23
N VAL A 86 0.28 -7.75 0.81
CA VAL A 86 0.73 -8.92 0.05
C VAL A 86 -0.33 -10.00 0.21
N SER A 87 -0.88 -10.46 -0.91
CA SER A 87 -1.97 -11.43 -0.98
C SER A 87 -1.90 -12.26 -2.24
N GLU A 88 -2.40 -13.50 -2.23
CA GLU A 88 -2.55 -14.31 -3.46
C GLU A 88 -3.95 -14.22 -4.04
N TYR A 89 -4.94 -13.87 -3.22
CA TYR A 89 -6.34 -13.74 -3.66
C TYR A 89 -6.91 -12.37 -3.31
N MET A 90 -7.95 -11.97 -4.04
CA MET A 90 -8.86 -10.92 -3.63
C MET A 90 -10.29 -11.34 -3.93
N SER A 91 -11.11 -11.47 -2.88
CA SER A 91 -12.50 -11.93 -2.97
C SER A 91 -12.61 -13.29 -3.66
N GLY A 92 -11.69 -14.22 -3.34
CA GLY A 92 -11.61 -15.56 -3.91
C GLY A 92 -11.01 -15.66 -5.31
N ILE A 93 -10.63 -14.55 -5.95
CA ILE A 93 -10.00 -14.52 -7.27
C ILE A 93 -8.48 -14.40 -7.10
N GLU A 94 -7.72 -15.28 -7.77
CA GLU A 94 -6.26 -15.26 -7.73
C GLU A 94 -5.71 -13.99 -8.39
N LEU A 95 -4.68 -13.39 -7.78
CA LEU A 95 -4.03 -12.20 -8.31
C LEU A 95 -3.09 -12.58 -9.43
N SER A 96 -3.15 -11.85 -10.54
CA SER A 96 -2.21 -11.99 -11.64
C SER A 96 -0.85 -11.38 -11.27
N ASP A 97 0.22 -12.11 -11.55
CA ASP A 97 1.57 -11.59 -11.42
C ASP A 97 1.80 -10.38 -12.35
N GLY A 98 2.53 -9.38 -11.86
CA GLY A 98 2.79 -8.14 -12.60
C GLY A 98 1.61 -7.15 -12.63
N VAL A 99 0.56 -7.38 -11.82
CA VAL A 99 -0.61 -6.49 -11.69
C VAL A 99 -0.74 -5.97 -10.26
N ALA A 100 -0.95 -4.67 -10.09
CA ALA A 100 -1.25 -4.06 -8.79
C ALA A 100 -2.76 -3.89 -8.59
N TYR A 101 -3.30 -4.50 -7.54
CA TYR A 101 -4.70 -4.33 -7.15
C TYR A 101 -4.82 -3.21 -6.11
N GLU A 102 -6.04 -2.79 -5.79
CA GLU A 102 -6.27 -1.74 -4.79
C GLU A 102 -7.41 -2.13 -3.86
N ARG A 103 -7.21 -1.94 -2.56
CA ARG A 103 -8.29 -2.00 -1.58
C ARG A 103 -8.13 -0.91 -0.55
N HIS A 104 -9.20 -0.15 -0.34
CA HIS A 104 -9.23 0.94 0.64
C HIS A 104 -8.07 1.95 0.46
N GLY A 105 -7.63 2.20 -0.78
CA GLY A 105 -6.52 3.10 -1.08
C GLY A 105 -5.11 2.53 -0.87
N VAL A 106 -4.98 1.23 -0.55
CA VAL A 106 -3.69 0.53 -0.41
C VAL A 106 -3.48 -0.42 -1.58
N ARG A 107 -2.26 -0.47 -2.11
CA ARG A 107 -1.92 -1.40 -3.19
C ARG A 107 -1.76 -2.82 -2.67
N ILE A 108 -2.25 -3.77 -3.46
CA ILE A 108 -2.15 -5.20 -3.20
C ILE A 108 -1.39 -5.85 -4.35
N VAL A 109 -0.43 -6.71 -4.03
CA VAL A 109 0.33 -7.49 -5.03
C VAL A 109 0.54 -8.93 -4.56
N SER A 110 0.73 -9.83 -5.52
CA SER A 110 1.16 -11.21 -5.25
C SER A 110 2.57 -11.25 -4.65
N SER A 111 2.90 -12.38 -4.02
CA SER A 111 4.25 -12.60 -3.48
C SER A 111 5.33 -12.62 -4.56
N ASN A 112 5.01 -13.16 -5.75
CA ASN A 112 5.91 -13.13 -6.90
C ASN A 112 6.12 -11.70 -7.39
N THR A 113 5.04 -10.93 -7.53
CA THR A 113 5.11 -9.53 -7.95
C THR A 113 5.95 -8.70 -6.98
N LEU A 114 5.76 -8.85 -5.67
CA LEU A 114 6.61 -8.20 -4.68
C LEU A 114 8.09 -8.57 -4.87
N ARG A 115 8.39 -9.87 -5.03
CA ARG A 115 9.76 -10.37 -5.20
C ARG A 115 10.43 -9.73 -6.41
N ASP A 116 9.76 -9.74 -7.55
CA ASP A 116 10.36 -9.31 -8.80
C ASP A 116 10.54 -7.79 -8.86
N VAL A 117 9.55 -7.02 -8.40
CA VAL A 117 9.65 -5.56 -8.34
C VAL A 117 10.69 -5.11 -7.31
N ALA A 118 10.70 -5.72 -6.11
CA ALA A 118 11.67 -5.35 -5.07
C ALA A 118 13.12 -5.74 -5.43
N SER A 119 13.29 -6.78 -6.26
CA SER A 119 14.60 -7.19 -6.79
C SER A 119 15.01 -6.46 -8.06
N GLY A 120 14.16 -5.58 -8.60
CA GLY A 120 14.40 -4.89 -9.88
C GLY A 120 14.37 -5.80 -11.12
N ARG A 121 13.75 -6.99 -11.02
CA ARG A 121 13.61 -7.93 -12.15
C ARG A 121 12.51 -7.53 -13.12
N SER A 122 11.47 -6.88 -12.62
CA SER A 122 10.32 -6.43 -13.43
C SER A 122 9.71 -5.16 -12.88
N ASN A 123 8.96 -4.47 -13.75
CA ASN A 123 8.13 -3.31 -13.41
C ASN A 123 6.65 -3.69 -13.54
N ILE A 124 5.78 -2.95 -12.84
CA ILE A 124 4.33 -3.06 -12.98
C ILE A 124 3.83 -1.86 -13.77
N TYR A 125 2.99 -2.13 -14.76
CA TYR A 125 2.32 -1.08 -15.53
C TYR A 125 0.80 -1.16 -15.38
N VAL A 126 0.28 -2.36 -15.05
CA VAL A 126 -1.15 -2.62 -14.97
C VAL A 126 -1.62 -2.53 -13.53
N TYR A 127 -2.74 -1.87 -13.31
CA TYR A 127 -3.38 -1.85 -12.01
C TYR A 127 -4.90 -1.84 -12.07
N GLN A 128 -5.54 -2.30 -11.01
CA GLN A 128 -6.99 -2.26 -10.88
C GLN A 128 -7.45 -0.97 -10.18
N SER A 129 -8.47 -0.32 -10.76
CA SER A 129 -9.16 0.83 -10.17
C SER A 129 -10.67 0.68 -10.38
N LYS A 130 -11.44 0.61 -9.29
CA LYS A 130 -12.91 0.39 -9.32
C LYS A 130 -13.31 -0.77 -10.25
N ASP A 131 -12.69 -1.94 -10.04
CA ASP A 131 -12.91 -3.17 -10.80
C ASP A 131 -12.45 -3.16 -12.27
N VAL A 132 -11.85 -2.06 -12.74
CA VAL A 132 -11.32 -1.95 -14.11
C VAL A 132 -9.80 -1.98 -14.11
N PHE A 133 -9.20 -2.83 -14.94
CA PHE A 133 -7.76 -2.84 -15.17
C PHE A 133 -7.35 -1.71 -16.10
N LYS A 134 -6.39 -0.92 -15.65
CA LYS A 134 -5.83 0.24 -16.33
C LYS A 134 -4.32 0.12 -16.46
N VAL A 135 -3.75 0.86 -17.40
CA VAL A 135 -2.31 0.90 -17.64
C VAL A 135 -1.79 2.29 -17.32
N SER A 136 -0.76 2.36 -16.49
CA SER A 136 -0.09 3.61 -16.17
C SER A 136 0.72 4.11 -17.37
N ILE A 137 0.45 5.35 -17.77
CA ILE A 137 1.08 6.00 -18.92
C ILE A 137 1.75 7.30 -18.49
N ASP A 138 2.80 7.67 -19.18
CA ASP A 138 3.42 8.99 -19.10
C ASP A 138 2.64 9.94 -20.04
N SER A 139 1.75 10.73 -19.45
CA SER A 139 0.89 11.68 -20.15
C SER A 139 1.68 12.72 -20.96
N GLU A 140 2.80 13.21 -20.44
CA GLU A 140 3.62 14.20 -21.13
C GLU A 140 4.34 13.56 -22.31
N ARG A 141 4.89 12.37 -22.13
CA ARG A 141 5.58 11.62 -23.19
C ARG A 141 4.62 11.19 -24.28
N MET A 142 3.42 10.74 -23.92
CA MET A 142 2.35 10.44 -24.88
C MET A 142 2.04 11.65 -25.78
N LYS A 143 1.89 12.84 -25.19
CA LYS A 143 1.63 14.07 -25.95
C LYS A 143 2.77 14.41 -26.91
N ARG A 144 4.02 14.30 -26.45
CA ARG A 144 5.20 14.56 -27.28
C ARG A 144 5.25 13.61 -28.47
N LEU A 145 5.19 12.29 -28.22
CA LEU A 145 5.26 11.27 -29.27
C LEU A 145 4.11 11.39 -30.29
N ARG A 146 2.90 11.77 -29.85
CA ARG A 146 1.79 12.04 -30.77
C ARG A 146 2.13 13.22 -31.70
N LEU A 147 2.63 14.32 -31.15
CA LEU A 147 2.97 15.52 -31.92
C LEU A 147 4.16 15.28 -32.86
N ASP A 148 5.17 14.55 -32.42
CA ASP A 148 6.35 14.19 -33.21
C ASP A 148 5.97 13.32 -34.42
N LYS A 149 4.92 12.50 -34.30
CA LYS A 149 4.34 11.72 -35.39
C LYS A 149 3.34 12.50 -36.26
N GLY A 150 3.13 13.80 -35.99
CA GLY A 150 2.19 14.65 -36.74
C GLY A 150 0.72 14.30 -36.56
N LEU A 151 0.37 13.53 -35.52
CA LEU A 151 -1.00 13.04 -35.30
C LEU A 151 -1.82 14.05 -34.50
N SER A 152 -3.06 14.29 -34.92
CA SER A 152 -4.04 15.03 -34.12
C SER A 152 -4.63 14.16 -33.00
N LEU A 153 -5.30 14.79 -32.03
CA LEU A 153 -6.11 14.06 -31.04
C LEU A 153 -7.22 13.23 -31.70
N GLY A 154 -7.72 13.67 -32.86
CA GLY A 154 -8.75 12.97 -33.64
C GLY A 154 -8.22 11.69 -34.26
N ASP A 155 -7.00 11.73 -34.80
CA ASP A 155 -6.37 10.57 -35.45
C ASP A 155 -6.16 9.45 -34.45
N VAL A 156 -5.60 9.76 -33.27
CA VAL A 156 -5.41 8.76 -32.20
C VAL A 156 -6.77 8.27 -31.69
N ALA A 157 -7.74 9.17 -31.47
CA ALA A 157 -9.07 8.79 -31.00
C ALA A 157 -9.77 7.81 -31.95
N TYR A 158 -9.66 8.04 -33.26
CA TYR A 158 -10.22 7.17 -34.29
C TYR A 158 -9.61 5.77 -34.24
N VAL A 159 -8.27 5.67 -34.23
CA VAL A 159 -7.58 4.37 -34.24
C VAL A 159 -7.86 3.57 -32.97
N ILE A 160 -7.86 4.21 -31.79
CA ILE A 160 -8.10 3.46 -30.54
C ILE A 160 -9.58 3.20 -30.26
N GLY A 161 -10.50 3.82 -31.00
CA GLY A 161 -11.94 3.68 -30.80
C GLY A 161 -12.45 4.44 -29.58
N THR A 162 -12.03 5.70 -29.40
CA THR A 162 -12.51 6.57 -28.31
C THR A 162 -12.79 7.99 -28.79
N THR A 163 -13.10 8.89 -27.86
CA THR A 163 -13.37 10.31 -28.17
C THR A 163 -12.09 11.14 -28.14
N ARG A 164 -12.07 12.26 -28.88
CA ARG A 164 -11.00 13.28 -28.79
C ARG A 164 -10.78 13.75 -27.35
N LYS A 165 -11.86 13.88 -26.58
CA LYS A 165 -11.83 14.25 -25.16
C LYS A 165 -11.06 13.21 -24.33
N THR A 166 -11.25 11.92 -24.59
CA THR A 166 -10.53 10.86 -23.88
C THR A 166 -9.01 10.97 -24.06
N ILE A 167 -8.55 11.17 -25.32
CA ILE A 167 -7.11 11.35 -25.59
C ILE A 167 -6.56 12.57 -24.87
N TYR A 168 -7.33 13.67 -24.88
CA TYR A 168 -6.97 14.87 -24.15
C TYR A 168 -6.82 14.63 -22.63
N GLU A 169 -7.74 13.88 -22.01
CA GLU A 169 -7.64 13.53 -20.58
C GLU A 169 -6.44 12.60 -20.30
N TYR A 170 -6.08 11.69 -21.23
CA TYR A 170 -4.86 10.87 -21.13
C TYR A 170 -3.60 11.74 -21.14
N GLU A 171 -3.50 12.70 -22.06
CA GLU A 171 -2.37 13.63 -22.15
C GLU A 171 -2.32 14.65 -20.99
N LYS A 172 -3.44 14.84 -20.28
CA LYS A 172 -3.52 15.66 -19.07
C LYS A 172 -3.20 14.88 -17.80
N GLY A 173 -3.22 13.54 -17.86
CA GLY A 173 -3.01 12.66 -16.70
C GLY A 173 -4.17 12.59 -15.72
N SER A 174 -5.36 13.04 -16.13
CA SER A 174 -6.60 12.93 -15.35
C SER A 174 -7.30 11.58 -15.50
N MET A 175 -6.89 10.80 -16.50
CA MET A 175 -7.45 9.47 -16.78
C MET A 175 -6.36 8.57 -17.37
N GLU A 176 -6.38 7.29 -17.02
CA GLU A 176 -5.56 6.26 -17.68
C GLU A 176 -6.40 5.34 -18.59
N PRO A 177 -5.78 4.78 -19.65
CA PRO A 177 -6.43 3.81 -20.53
C PRO A 177 -6.66 2.46 -19.85
N THR A 178 -7.71 1.77 -20.31
CA THR A 178 -7.87 0.33 -20.08
C THR A 178 -6.79 -0.44 -20.82
N VAL A 179 -6.56 -1.71 -20.44
CA VAL A 179 -5.53 -2.55 -21.07
C VAL A 179 -5.68 -2.63 -22.59
N ASP A 180 -6.89 -2.82 -23.10
CA ASP A 180 -7.18 -2.88 -24.54
C ASP A 180 -6.83 -1.57 -25.27
N LYS A 181 -7.10 -0.42 -24.64
CA LYS A 181 -6.78 0.90 -25.22
C LYS A 181 -5.30 1.19 -25.15
N ALA A 182 -4.64 0.78 -24.07
CA ALA A 182 -3.21 0.96 -23.89
C ALA A 182 -2.42 0.18 -24.94
N GLU A 183 -2.81 -1.06 -25.24
CA GLU A 183 -2.19 -1.86 -26.30
C GLU A 183 -2.27 -1.16 -27.67
N ARG A 184 -3.43 -0.59 -28.01
CA ARG A 184 -3.60 0.20 -29.24
C ARG A 184 -2.81 1.52 -29.22
N LEU A 185 -2.66 2.15 -28.06
CA LEU A 185 -1.82 3.35 -27.95
C LEU A 185 -0.34 3.00 -28.18
N VAL A 186 0.13 1.90 -27.60
CA VAL A 186 1.51 1.41 -27.76
C VAL A 186 1.80 1.06 -29.23
N SER A 187 0.85 0.45 -29.95
CA SER A 187 1.07 0.11 -31.36
C SER A 187 1.26 1.32 -32.28
N ILE A 188 0.72 2.49 -31.91
CA ILE A 188 0.83 3.72 -32.71
C ILE A 188 1.98 4.61 -32.23
N LEU A 189 2.12 4.76 -30.91
CA LEU A 189 3.01 5.74 -30.27
C LEU A 189 4.32 5.12 -29.75
N GLY A 190 4.39 3.81 -29.57
CA GLY A 190 5.51 3.10 -28.94
C GLY A 190 5.27 2.78 -27.46
N ASP A 191 6.02 1.84 -26.92
CA ASP A 191 5.97 1.40 -25.51
C ASP A 191 6.58 2.43 -24.55
N GLU A 192 7.34 3.40 -25.09
CA GLU A 192 7.86 4.56 -24.39
C GLU A 192 6.80 5.40 -23.66
N ILE A 193 5.52 5.29 -24.05
CA ILE A 193 4.40 5.94 -23.34
C ILE A 193 4.11 5.29 -21.99
N LEU A 194 4.60 4.08 -21.73
CA LEU A 194 4.30 3.34 -20.50
C LEU A 194 5.13 3.89 -19.33
N LYS A 195 4.46 4.07 -18.19
CA LYS A 195 5.12 4.52 -16.97
C LYS A 195 5.04 3.43 -15.91
N PRO A 196 6.17 2.97 -15.33
CA PRO A 196 6.14 2.05 -14.22
C PRO A 196 5.39 2.65 -13.02
N LEU A 197 4.54 1.84 -12.38
CA LEU A 197 3.94 2.15 -11.09
C LEU A 197 4.97 1.98 -10.00
N ASP A 198 5.08 2.98 -9.15
CA ASP A 198 5.93 2.91 -7.98
C ASP A 198 5.17 2.34 -6.78
N LEU A 199 5.35 1.03 -6.53
CA LEU A 199 4.74 0.36 -5.37
C LEU A 199 5.28 0.84 -4.02
N PHE A 200 6.47 1.42 -4.01
CA PHE A 200 7.20 1.71 -2.78
C PHE A 200 7.23 3.22 -2.50
N GLU A 201 6.36 4.01 -3.14
CA GLU A 201 6.20 5.45 -2.91
C GLU A 201 5.43 5.67 -1.59
N PRO A 202 6.00 6.40 -0.61
CA PRO A 202 5.28 6.76 0.59
C PRO A 202 4.05 7.63 0.28
N PRO A 203 2.94 7.51 1.05
CA PRO A 203 1.80 8.39 0.91
C PRO A 203 2.23 9.84 1.12
N LYS A 204 1.73 10.76 0.28
CA LYS A 204 1.99 12.20 0.45
C LYS A 204 1.57 12.62 1.87
N LYS A 205 2.46 13.36 2.55
CA LYS A 205 2.13 14.00 3.83
C LYS A 205 0.94 14.92 3.62
N ALA A 206 -0.11 14.73 4.41
CA ALA A 206 -1.22 15.67 4.39
C ALA A 206 -0.66 17.02 4.86
N ARG A 207 -0.97 18.12 4.15
CA ARG A 207 -0.82 19.45 4.76
C ARG A 207 -1.60 19.42 6.07
N GLU A 208 -0.94 19.81 7.17
CA GLU A 208 -1.47 19.85 8.54
C GLU A 208 -2.90 20.40 8.55
N ARG A 209 -3.88 19.51 8.37
CA ARG A 209 -5.24 19.74 8.79
C ARG A 209 -5.27 19.06 10.12
N GLY A 210 -5.46 19.83 11.19
CA GLY A 210 -5.51 19.36 12.56
C GLY A 210 -6.60 18.32 12.75
N SER A 211 -6.38 17.10 12.25
CA SER A 211 -7.18 15.94 12.57
C SER A 211 -6.95 15.73 14.05
N ARG A 212 -8.03 15.88 14.82
CA ARG A 212 -8.09 15.38 16.19
C ARG A 212 -7.77 13.90 16.08
N ILE A 213 -6.55 13.53 16.47
CA ILE A 213 -6.17 12.14 16.63
C ILE A 213 -7.06 11.68 17.77
N SER A 214 -8.00 10.79 17.45
CA SER A 214 -8.85 10.21 18.47
C SER A 214 -8.02 9.14 19.15
N VAL A 215 -7.76 9.34 20.43
CA VAL A 215 -6.99 8.42 21.29
C VAL A 215 -7.94 7.62 22.17
N ASP A 216 -7.53 6.44 22.60
CA ASP A 216 -8.37 5.54 23.38
C ASP A 216 -8.28 5.82 24.89
N VAL A 217 -7.13 6.31 25.38
CA VAL A 217 -6.88 6.60 26.80
C VAL A 217 -6.22 7.97 27.00
N GLU A 218 -6.26 8.49 28.23
CA GLU A 218 -5.73 9.81 28.56
C GLU A 218 -4.20 9.89 28.43
N GLU A 219 -3.49 8.81 28.75
CA GLU A 219 -2.02 8.72 28.62
C GLU A 219 -1.58 8.86 27.17
N GLU A 220 -2.30 8.24 26.22
CA GLU A 220 -2.08 8.40 24.78
C GLU A 220 -2.31 9.86 24.38
N ARG A 221 -3.32 10.53 24.96
CA ARG A 221 -3.60 11.95 24.69
C ARG A 221 -2.44 12.83 25.11
N LEU A 222 -1.88 12.59 26.29
CA LEU A 222 -0.73 13.35 26.81
C LEU A 222 0.49 13.20 25.90
N ILE A 223 0.77 11.98 25.42
CA ILE A 223 1.87 11.71 24.49
C ILE A 223 1.63 12.42 23.16
N VAL A 224 0.43 12.28 22.58
CA VAL A 224 0.05 12.94 21.33
C VAL A 224 0.19 14.46 21.43
N ASP A 225 -0.34 15.07 22.49
CA ASP A 225 -0.31 16.52 22.69
C ASP A 225 1.12 17.02 22.97
N ALA A 226 1.96 16.25 23.66
CA ALA A 226 3.37 16.57 23.84
C ALA A 226 4.13 16.53 22.50
N LEU A 227 3.99 15.46 21.72
CA LEU A 227 4.64 15.31 20.42
C LEU A 227 4.24 16.43 19.45
N LYS A 228 2.93 16.73 19.37
CA LYS A 228 2.41 17.82 18.52
C LYS A 228 2.95 19.18 18.94
N ARG A 229 3.01 19.48 20.24
CA ARG A 229 3.61 20.74 20.74
C ARG A 229 5.09 20.89 20.34
N HIS A 230 5.81 19.78 20.17
CA HIS A 230 7.19 19.77 19.71
C HIS A 230 7.34 19.63 18.19
N GLY A 231 6.25 19.77 17.42
CA GLY A 231 6.28 19.80 15.96
C GLY A 231 6.36 18.45 15.26
N TYR A 232 6.14 17.34 15.98
CA TYR A 232 6.07 16.01 15.36
C TYR A 232 4.76 15.86 14.57
N ASP A 233 4.84 15.21 13.41
CA ASP A 233 3.67 14.59 12.77
C ASP A 233 3.38 13.29 13.51
N VAL A 234 2.12 13.04 13.90
CA VAL A 234 1.77 11.98 14.87
C VAL A 234 0.63 11.12 14.33
N PHE A 235 0.69 9.80 14.56
CA PHE A 235 -0.41 8.86 14.34
C PHE A 235 -0.75 8.10 15.62
N HIS A 236 -1.98 7.59 15.68
CA HIS A 236 -2.45 6.64 16.69
C HIS A 236 -2.80 5.32 16.00
N ALA A 237 -2.25 4.22 16.49
CA ALA A 237 -2.38 2.90 15.87
C ALA A 237 -3.08 1.89 16.82
N ARG A 238 -4.40 1.94 16.84
CA ARG A 238 -5.27 1.15 17.74
C ARG A 238 -5.19 -0.37 17.60
N ARG A 239 -4.69 -0.84 16.47
CA ARG A 239 -4.63 -2.24 16.05
C ARG A 239 -3.19 -2.61 15.68
N THR A 240 -2.22 -1.94 16.31
CA THR A 240 -0.81 -2.34 16.31
C THR A 240 -0.28 -2.55 17.71
N THR A 241 0.91 -3.14 17.83
CA THR A 241 1.66 -3.19 19.09
C THR A 241 2.19 -1.82 19.51
N VAL A 242 2.14 -0.86 18.60
CA VAL A 242 2.45 0.55 18.81
C VAL A 242 1.13 1.26 19.09
N ASP A 243 1.06 2.04 20.15
CA ASP A 243 -0.13 2.85 20.41
C ASP A 243 -0.02 4.20 19.71
N VAL A 244 1.14 4.88 19.83
CA VAL A 244 1.37 6.20 19.24
C VAL A 244 2.72 6.24 18.54
N GLY A 245 2.82 6.84 17.37
CA GLY A 245 4.12 7.13 16.76
C GLY A 245 4.19 8.54 16.21
N GLY A 246 5.41 9.07 16.09
CA GLY A 246 5.64 10.43 15.62
C GLY A 246 6.93 10.56 14.82
N SER A 247 6.98 11.57 13.95
CA SER A 247 8.13 11.87 13.10
C SER A 247 8.43 13.35 13.05
N LEU A 248 9.69 13.72 13.26
CA LEU A 248 10.23 15.08 13.15
C LEU A 248 11.56 15.04 12.42
N ARG A 249 11.63 15.65 11.22
CA ARG A 249 12.80 15.57 10.32
C ARG A 249 13.20 14.11 10.05
N SER A 250 14.40 13.69 10.45
CA SER A 250 14.89 12.31 10.34
C SER A 250 14.58 11.45 11.58
N CYS A 251 14.15 12.07 12.69
CA CYS A 251 13.85 11.38 13.94
C CYS A 251 12.45 10.76 13.88
N LYS A 252 12.37 9.46 14.20
CA LYS A 252 11.12 8.70 14.28
C LYS A 252 11.00 8.13 15.69
N LEU A 253 9.83 8.30 16.30
CA LEU A 253 9.51 7.83 17.64
C LEU A 253 8.28 6.95 17.57
N VAL A 254 8.26 5.93 18.41
CA VAL A 254 7.20 4.92 18.49
C VAL A 254 7.04 4.60 19.97
N PHE A 255 5.81 4.71 20.47
CA PHE A 255 5.45 4.54 21.87
C PHE A 255 4.48 3.37 22.01
N ILE A 256 4.70 2.59 23.07
CA ILE A 256 3.80 1.54 23.54
C ILE A 256 3.31 1.98 24.93
N VAL A 257 2.01 2.15 25.07
CA VAL A 257 1.33 2.57 26.29
C VAL A 257 0.75 1.32 26.97
N HIS A 258 1.39 0.89 28.06
CA HIS A 258 0.85 -0.20 28.86
C HIS A 258 -0.43 0.23 29.59
N ARG A 259 -1.58 -0.27 29.13
CA ARG A 259 -2.83 -0.16 29.88
C ARG A 259 -2.69 -0.97 31.18
N ARG A 260 -2.71 -0.30 32.34
CA ARG A 260 -2.90 -0.99 33.63
C ARG A 260 -4.20 -1.78 33.50
N GLN A 261 -4.13 -3.11 33.55
CA GLN A 261 -5.32 -3.89 33.79
C GLN A 261 -5.82 -3.53 35.20
N GLU A 262 -7.05 -3.04 35.32
CA GLU A 262 -7.80 -3.14 36.57
C GLU A 262 -7.96 -4.63 36.89
N LYS A 263 -7.00 -5.19 37.63
CA LYS A 263 -7.20 -6.38 38.45
C LYS A 263 -7.59 -5.90 39.84
N GLU A 264 -8.87 -5.63 40.04
CA GLU A 264 -9.54 -5.65 41.34
C GLU A 264 -11.05 -5.63 41.03
N SER A 265 -11.74 -6.77 40.96
CA SER A 265 -12.42 -7.30 42.14
C SER A 265 -13.06 -8.65 41.79
N ARG A 266 -12.49 -9.76 42.26
CA ARG A 266 -13.18 -11.03 42.59
C ARG A 266 -12.15 -12.04 43.09
N LEU A 267 -11.83 -11.93 44.36
CA LEU A 267 -11.95 -13.01 45.34
C LEU A 267 -11.70 -12.39 46.71
N LEU A 268 -12.83 -12.02 47.31
CA LEU A 268 -12.98 -11.84 48.75
C LEU A 268 -12.42 -13.06 49.48
N GLU A 269 -11.83 -12.75 50.63
CA GLU A 269 -11.68 -13.56 51.83
C GLU A 269 -12.35 -14.96 51.76
N ARG A 270 -11.52 -15.97 51.96
CA ARG A 270 -11.90 -17.10 52.81
C ARG A 270 -11.13 -16.96 54.12
N VAL A 271 -11.86 -16.56 55.16
CA VAL A 271 -12.22 -17.53 56.20
C VAL A 271 -13.59 -18.06 55.84
#